data_AF-A0A118K3M1-F1
#
_entry.id   AF-A0A118K3M1-F1
#
_cell.length_a   1.000
_cell.length_b   1.000
_cell.length_c   1.000
_cell.angle_alpha   90.00
_cell.angle_beta   90.00
_cell.angle_gamma   90.00
#
_symmetry.space_group_name_H-M   'P 1'
#
loop_
_entity.id
_entity.type
_entity.pdbx_description
1 polymer ?
#
loop_
_entity_poly.entity_id
_entity_poly.type
_entity_poly.pdbx_seq_one_letter_code
_entity_poly.pdbx_strand_id
1 'polypeptide(L)'
;MEETSSSTITNQKSTQELAMEGQKHLEDTIESAFQILSSMNDELCNPHLWSTSSPPNVNTSNAHHAPSNGDATSSDTAHHFEMGGGALDEARLRYKSSVAALRSVLTAIPNSRKAKAYDIDPISTDELDAEKLEERASTLRKDLENKNKHLKLLIDQLRELITDVSTWQSPVSI
;
A
#
# COMPACT_ATOMS: atom_id res chain seq x y z
N MET A 1 -17.18 -9.45 49.47
CA MET A 1 -17.43 -10.17 48.22
C MET A 1 -17.98 -9.12 47.27
N GLU A 2 -17.12 -8.53 46.47
CA GLU A 2 -17.50 -7.62 45.38
C GLU A 2 -16.26 -7.51 44.49
N GLU A 3 -16.27 -8.31 43.42
CA GLU A 3 -15.27 -8.23 42.37
C GLU A 3 -15.66 -7.08 41.43
N THR A 4 -14.86 -6.03 41.40
CA THR A 4 -14.97 -5.00 40.37
C THR A 4 -14.30 -5.53 39.12
N SER A 5 -15.08 -6.16 38.24
CA SER A 5 -14.63 -6.62 36.93
C SER A 5 -14.17 -5.42 36.10
N SER A 6 -12.85 -5.26 35.96
CA SER A 6 -12.21 -4.38 34.99
C SER A 6 -12.68 -4.76 33.59
N SER A 7 -13.71 -4.07 33.12
CA SER A 7 -14.16 -4.16 31.73
C SER A 7 -13.11 -3.46 30.88
N THR A 8 -12.15 -4.23 30.37
CA THR A 8 -11.25 -3.80 29.31
C THR A 8 -12.12 -3.50 28.09
N ILE A 9 -12.44 -2.21 27.89
CA ILE A 9 -13.10 -1.71 26.69
C ILE A 9 -12.11 -1.93 25.54
N THR A 10 -12.20 -3.09 24.88
CA THR A 10 -11.54 -3.31 23.60
C THR A 10 -12.22 -2.39 22.60
N ASN A 11 -11.54 -1.28 22.27
CA ASN A 11 -11.98 -0.36 21.25
C ASN A 11 -12.13 -1.14 19.93
N GLN A 12 -13.36 -1.46 19.55
CA GLN A 12 -13.63 -2.26 18.35
C GLN A 12 -13.36 -1.38 17.14
N LYS A 13 -12.22 -1.61 16.49
CA LYS A 13 -11.81 -0.93 15.27
C LYS A 13 -12.89 -1.10 14.20
N SER A 14 -13.32 -0.02 13.57
CA SER A 14 -14.38 -0.05 12.55
C SER A 14 -13.92 -0.88 11.35
N THR A 15 -14.85 -1.53 10.65
CA THR A 15 -14.53 -2.28 9.40
C THR A 15 -13.79 -1.41 8.38
N GLN A 16 -14.11 -0.11 8.30
CA GLN A 16 -13.40 0.84 7.43
C GLN A 16 -11.94 1.05 7.89
N GLU A 17 -11.71 1.18 9.19
CA GLU A 17 -10.36 1.34 9.76
C GLU A 17 -9.52 0.09 9.56
N LEU A 18 -10.13 -1.09 9.75
CA LEU A 18 -9.48 -2.38 9.44
C LEU A 18 -9.15 -2.49 7.95
N ALA A 19 -10.03 -2.01 7.05
CA ALA A 19 -9.74 -2.02 5.62
C ALA A 19 -8.56 -1.11 5.26
N MET A 20 -8.51 0.11 5.80
CA MET A 20 -7.38 1.02 5.59
C MET A 20 -6.07 0.46 6.17
N GLU A 21 -6.13 -0.13 7.36
CA GLU A 21 -4.97 -0.79 7.96
C GLU A 21 -4.51 -2.00 7.14
N GLY A 22 -5.45 -2.80 6.62
CA GLY A 22 -5.16 -3.92 5.74
C GLY A 22 -4.48 -3.47 4.44
N GLN A 23 -4.92 -2.35 3.85
CA GLN A 23 -4.27 -1.76 2.68
C GLN A 23 -2.81 -1.38 3.00
N LYS A 24 -2.57 -0.70 4.13
CA LYS A 24 -1.21 -0.35 4.55
C LYS A 24 -0.31 -1.58 4.70
N HIS A 25 -0.77 -2.62 5.42
CA HIS A 25 0.04 -3.84 5.61
C HIS A 25 0.31 -4.58 4.30
N LEU A 26 -0.59 -4.47 3.32
CA LEU A 26 -0.36 -5.01 1.97
C LEU A 26 0.76 -4.25 1.25
N GLU A 27 0.76 -2.92 1.31
CA GLU A 27 1.82 -2.08 0.75
C GLU A 27 3.18 -2.41 1.41
N ASP A 28 3.23 -2.49 2.74
CA ASP A 28 4.43 -2.86 3.50
C ASP A 28 4.93 -4.29 3.14
N THR A 29 4.01 -5.21 2.86
CA THR A 29 4.33 -6.58 2.40
C THR A 29 4.97 -6.55 1.02
N ILE A 30 4.40 -5.78 0.10
CA ILE A 30 4.93 -5.64 -1.27
C ILE A 30 6.32 -5.02 -1.22
N GLU A 31 6.50 -3.92 -0.48
CA GLU A 31 7.79 -3.25 -0.35
C GLU A 31 8.87 -4.17 0.23
N SER A 32 8.55 -4.91 1.30
CA SER A 32 9.48 -5.87 1.90
C SER A 32 9.84 -7.00 0.93
N ALA A 33 8.87 -7.47 0.14
CA ALA A 33 9.13 -8.49 -0.89
C ALA A 33 10.06 -7.97 -1.99
N PHE A 34 9.88 -6.72 -2.43
CA PHE A 34 10.80 -6.07 -3.35
C PHE A 34 12.21 -5.96 -2.78
N GLN A 35 12.35 -5.58 -1.50
CA GLN A 35 13.66 -5.51 -0.85
C GLN A 35 14.35 -6.88 -0.78
N ILE A 36 13.61 -7.96 -0.49
CA ILE A 36 14.16 -9.33 -0.53
C ILE A 36 14.71 -9.64 -1.93
N LEU A 37 13.91 -9.41 -2.97
CA LEU A 37 14.32 -9.69 -4.35
C LEU A 37 15.55 -8.87 -4.77
N SER A 38 15.57 -7.59 -4.42
CA SER A 38 16.71 -6.71 -4.70
C SER A 38 17.96 -7.15 -3.95
N SER A 39 17.88 -7.43 -2.65
CA SER A 39 19.03 -7.92 -1.87
C SER A 39 19.55 -9.25 -2.38
N MET A 40 18.67 -10.18 -2.75
CA MET A 40 19.06 -11.43 -3.40
C MET A 40 19.75 -11.17 -4.74
N ASN A 41 19.23 -10.25 -5.54
CA ASN A 41 19.82 -9.89 -6.82
C ASN A 41 21.21 -9.27 -6.65
N ASP A 42 21.41 -8.40 -5.66
CA ASP A 42 22.71 -7.78 -5.37
C ASP A 42 23.75 -8.81 -4.95
N GLU A 43 23.36 -9.76 -4.09
CA GLU A 43 24.21 -10.90 -3.73
C GLU A 43 24.52 -11.79 -4.94
N LEU A 44 23.53 -12.07 -5.79
CA LEU A 44 23.67 -12.89 -7.00
C LEU A 44 24.33 -12.18 -8.19
N CYS A 45 24.53 -10.86 -8.12
CA CYS A 45 25.25 -10.09 -9.14
C CYS A 45 26.64 -9.59 -8.69
N ASN A 46 27.01 -9.70 -7.41
CA ASN A 46 28.34 -9.35 -6.89
C ASN A 46 29.51 -10.25 -7.38
N PRO A 47 30.34 -9.80 -8.35
CA PRO A 47 31.39 -10.62 -8.98
C PRO A 47 32.47 -11.11 -8.01
N HIS A 48 32.63 -10.45 -6.85
CA HIS A 48 33.60 -10.80 -5.83
C HIS A 48 33.26 -12.12 -5.12
N LEU A 49 31.99 -12.54 -5.13
CA LEU A 49 31.56 -13.79 -4.49
C LEU A 49 31.84 -15.04 -5.34
N TRP A 50 32.00 -14.89 -6.66
CA TRP A 50 32.34 -16.00 -7.57
C TRP A 50 33.75 -15.95 -8.10
N SER A 51 34.50 -14.88 -7.82
CA SER A 51 35.91 -14.79 -8.18
C SER A 51 36.73 -15.71 -7.29
N THR A 52 36.81 -16.99 -7.68
CA THR A 52 37.73 -17.95 -7.05
C THR A 52 39.15 -17.44 -7.23
N SER A 53 39.84 -17.12 -6.12
CA SER A 53 41.27 -16.86 -6.17
C SER A 53 41.96 -18.07 -6.81
N SER A 54 42.60 -17.87 -7.96
CA SER A 54 43.42 -18.91 -8.60
C SER A 54 44.36 -19.53 -7.56
N PRO A 55 44.50 -20.86 -7.48
CA PRO A 55 45.50 -21.46 -6.61
C PRO A 55 46.88 -20.95 -7.00
N PRO A 56 47.80 -20.72 -6.03
CA PRO A 56 49.17 -20.38 -6.37
C PRO A 56 49.75 -21.55 -7.17
N ASN A 57 50.15 -21.25 -8.41
CA ASN A 57 50.75 -22.20 -9.31
C ASN A 57 52.11 -22.65 -8.73
N VAL A 58 52.18 -23.81 -8.08
CA VAL A 58 53.43 -24.41 -7.61
C VAL A 58 54.12 -25.07 -8.81
N ASN A 59 54.74 -24.25 -9.66
CA ASN A 59 55.71 -24.75 -10.63
C ASN A 59 57.01 -25.08 -9.90
N THR A 60 57.27 -26.38 -9.74
CA THR A 60 58.55 -26.93 -9.31
C THR A 60 59.64 -26.69 -10.36
N SER A 61 60.55 -25.76 -10.09
CA SER A 61 61.93 -25.84 -10.61
C SER A 61 62.89 -24.94 -9.83
N ASN A 62 63.76 -25.59 -9.06
CA ASN A 62 65.14 -25.25 -8.71
C ASN A 62 65.50 -23.85 -8.14
N ALA A 63 65.94 -23.93 -6.88
CA ALA A 63 67.22 -23.43 -6.36
C ALA A 63 67.34 -21.95 -5.88
N HIS A 64 67.65 -21.87 -4.57
CA HIS A 64 68.45 -20.86 -3.85
C HIS A 64 67.84 -19.47 -3.60
N HIS A 65 67.43 -19.20 -2.35
CA HIS A 65 68.15 -18.33 -1.39
C HIS A 65 67.32 -18.06 -0.11
N ALA A 66 67.88 -18.48 1.03
CA ALA A 66 67.82 -17.91 2.38
C ALA A 66 66.48 -17.72 3.17
N PRO A 67 66.53 -17.75 4.52
CA PRO A 67 65.39 -18.08 5.39
C PRO A 67 64.74 -16.85 6.05
N SER A 68 63.45 -16.93 6.38
CA SER A 68 62.84 -16.04 7.36
C SER A 68 61.74 -16.77 8.14
N ASN A 69 61.90 -16.71 9.46
CA ASN A 69 61.04 -17.19 10.54
C ASN A 69 59.55 -16.90 10.38
N GLY A 70 58.73 -17.79 10.95
CA GLY A 70 57.35 -17.50 11.31
C GLY A 70 56.54 -18.77 11.62
N ASP A 71 56.81 -19.41 12.74
CA ASP A 71 55.87 -20.34 13.37
C ASP A 71 54.62 -19.57 13.81
N ALA A 72 53.48 -19.92 13.25
CA ALA A 72 52.16 -19.55 13.74
C ALA A 72 51.18 -20.63 13.31
N THR A 73 51.20 -21.72 14.07
CA THR A 73 49.99 -22.34 14.64
C THR A 73 48.72 -22.28 13.78
N SER A 74 48.39 -23.43 13.19
CA SER A 74 47.02 -23.90 12.99
C SER A 74 46.08 -23.41 14.10
N SER A 75 45.14 -22.53 13.76
CA SER A 75 43.96 -22.25 14.58
C SER A 75 42.83 -21.76 13.67
N ASP A 76 41.75 -22.54 13.65
CA ASP A 76 40.38 -22.19 13.26
C ASP A 76 40.21 -21.32 12.01
N THR A 77 39.81 -21.86 10.86
CA THR A 77 38.45 -22.42 10.64
C THR A 77 37.35 -21.81 11.53
N ALA A 78 37.43 -20.50 11.74
CA ALA A 78 36.31 -19.69 12.15
C ALA A 78 36.35 -18.42 11.29
N HIS A 79 36.13 -18.59 9.98
CA HIS A 79 35.28 -17.61 9.29
C HIS A 79 33.95 -17.69 10.03
N HIS A 80 33.87 -16.88 11.07
CA HIS A 80 32.66 -16.34 11.62
C HIS A 80 31.89 -15.81 10.42
N PHE A 81 31.09 -16.69 9.79
CA PHE A 81 29.81 -16.32 9.21
C PHE A 81 29.14 -15.58 10.35
N GLU A 82 29.34 -14.27 10.36
CA GLU A 82 28.77 -13.34 11.30
C GLU A 82 27.27 -13.42 11.06
N MET A 83 26.70 -14.40 11.74
CA MET A 83 25.30 -14.66 11.97
C MET A 83 24.78 -13.40 12.65
N GLY A 84 24.34 -12.43 11.86
CA GLY A 84 24.08 -11.09 12.37
C GLY A 84 23.35 -10.16 11.41
N GLY A 85 22.29 -10.63 10.76
CA GLY A 85 21.22 -9.77 10.21
C GLY A 85 21.63 -8.83 9.09
N GLY A 86 21.85 -9.39 7.89
CA GLY A 86 22.02 -8.59 6.67
C GLY A 86 20.71 -7.93 6.20
N ALA A 87 20.81 -7.05 5.20
CA ALA A 87 19.65 -6.40 4.57
C ALA A 87 18.58 -7.42 4.11
N LEU A 88 19.01 -8.60 3.64
CA LEU A 88 18.13 -9.69 3.26
C LEU A 88 17.35 -10.28 4.45
N ASP A 89 18.01 -10.54 5.57
CA ASP A 89 17.36 -11.10 6.77
C ASP A 89 16.38 -10.09 7.40
N GLU A 90 16.75 -8.81 7.39
CA GLU A 90 15.88 -7.73 7.84
C GLU A 90 14.64 -7.57 6.93
N ALA A 91 14.82 -7.58 5.61
CA ALA A 91 13.72 -7.55 4.66
C ALA A 91 12.79 -8.77 4.82
N ARG A 92 13.36 -9.94 5.11
CA ARG A 92 12.61 -11.17 5.40
C ARG A 92 11.82 -11.06 6.70
N LEU A 93 12.40 -10.46 7.74
CA LEU A 93 11.71 -10.23 9.01
C LEU A 93 10.53 -9.28 8.83
N ARG A 94 10.72 -8.16 8.14
CA ARG A 94 9.66 -7.19 7.83
C ARG A 94 8.54 -7.83 7.01
N TYR A 95 8.88 -8.58 5.97
CA TYR A 95 7.90 -9.32 5.18
C TYR A 95 7.06 -10.27 6.03
N LYS A 96 7.69 -11.06 6.91
CA LYS A 96 6.95 -11.95 7.81
C LYS A 96 6.03 -11.18 8.77
N SER A 97 6.51 -10.06 9.29
CA SER A 97 5.77 -9.20 10.22
C SER A 97 4.55 -8.56 9.54
N SER A 98 4.73 -7.92 8.38
CA SER A 98 3.65 -7.28 7.62
C SER A 98 2.61 -8.30 7.14
N VAL A 99 3.04 -9.48 6.70
CA VAL A 99 2.12 -10.58 6.35
C VAL A 99 1.33 -11.07 7.58
N ALA A 100 1.96 -11.18 8.75
CA ALA A 100 1.26 -11.57 9.98
C ALA A 100 0.21 -10.51 10.38
N ALA A 101 0.56 -9.23 10.30
CA ALA A 101 -0.35 -8.12 10.54
C ALA A 101 -1.52 -8.11 9.54
N LEU A 102 -1.25 -8.30 8.25
CA LEU A 102 -2.27 -8.42 7.21
C LEU A 102 -3.24 -9.58 7.48
N ARG A 103 -2.72 -10.75 7.85
CA ARG A 103 -3.55 -11.90 8.22
C ARG A 103 -4.42 -11.61 9.44
N SER A 104 -3.88 -10.92 10.45
CA SER A 104 -4.62 -10.50 11.63
C SER A 104 -5.79 -9.56 11.28
N VAL A 105 -5.56 -8.61 10.38
CA VAL A 105 -6.62 -7.71 9.89
C VAL A 105 -7.69 -8.49 9.12
N LEU A 106 -7.28 -9.40 8.22
CA LEU A 106 -8.21 -10.21 7.44
C LEU A 106 -9.09 -11.12 8.31
N THR A 107 -8.56 -11.64 9.42
CA THR A 107 -9.36 -12.41 10.38
C THR A 107 -10.24 -11.52 11.26
N ALA A 108 -9.83 -10.27 11.52
CA ALA A 108 -10.61 -9.31 12.29
C ALA A 108 -11.79 -8.71 11.50
N ILE A 109 -11.68 -8.53 10.18
CA ILE A 109 -12.74 -7.92 9.34
C ILE A 109 -14.08 -8.65 9.48
N PRO A 110 -14.18 -9.99 9.34
CA PRO A 110 -15.44 -10.71 9.53
C PRO A 110 -16.02 -10.53 10.94
N ASN A 111 -15.18 -10.44 11.96
CA ASN A 111 -15.61 -10.26 13.34
C ASN A 111 -16.12 -8.84 13.60
N SER A 112 -15.53 -7.82 12.98
CA SER A 112 -16.04 -6.43 13.04
C SER A 112 -17.43 -6.30 12.40
N ARG A 113 -17.70 -7.07 11.34
CA ARG A 113 -19.03 -7.14 10.72
C ARG A 113 -20.04 -7.86 11.60
N LYS A 114 -19.64 -8.95 12.26
CA LYS A 114 -20.51 -9.68 13.21
C LYS A 114 -20.83 -8.87 14.47
N ALA A 115 -19.87 -8.09 14.97
CA ALA A 115 -20.09 -7.17 16.09
C ALA A 115 -21.08 -6.06 15.73
N LYS A 116 -20.98 -5.47 14.52
CA LYS A 116 -22.00 -4.55 14.00
C LYS A 116 -23.34 -5.23 13.69
N ALA A 117 -23.33 -6.48 13.25
CA ALA A 117 -24.54 -7.25 12.95
C ALA A 117 -25.37 -7.60 14.20
N TYR A 118 -24.74 -7.66 15.37
CA TYR A 118 -25.45 -7.86 16.64
C TYR A 118 -26.17 -6.58 17.13
N ASP A 119 -25.76 -5.40 16.64
CA ASP A 119 -26.41 -4.11 16.93
C ASP A 119 -27.37 -3.66 15.83
N ILE A 120 -27.16 -4.05 14.56
CA ILE A 120 -28.01 -3.68 13.42
C ILE A 120 -28.00 -4.81 12.38
N ASP A 121 -29.18 -5.29 11.95
CA ASP A 121 -29.32 -6.29 10.89
C ASP A 121 -28.48 -5.91 9.64
N PRO A 122 -27.49 -6.72 9.23
CA PRO A 122 -26.48 -6.34 8.23
C PRO A 122 -27.05 -6.27 6.80
N ILE A 123 -28.20 -6.89 6.54
CA ILE A 123 -28.93 -6.73 5.27
C ILE A 123 -29.63 -5.36 5.23
N SER A 124 -30.12 -4.88 6.36
CA SER A 124 -30.88 -3.63 6.42
C SER A 124 -30.00 -2.39 6.26
N THR A 125 -28.73 -2.46 6.65
CA THR A 125 -27.84 -1.28 6.63
C THR A 125 -27.29 -0.99 5.24
N ASP A 126 -26.83 -2.03 4.53
CA ASP A 126 -26.38 -1.87 3.14
C ASP A 126 -27.57 -1.50 2.21
N GLU A 127 -28.77 -2.03 2.49
CA GLU A 127 -30.00 -1.70 1.74
C GLU A 127 -30.49 -0.27 2.05
N LEU A 128 -30.45 0.16 3.32
CA LEU A 128 -30.81 1.53 3.73
C LEU A 128 -29.80 2.58 3.24
N ASP A 129 -28.51 2.25 3.22
CA ASP A 129 -27.49 3.13 2.65
C ASP A 129 -27.63 3.24 1.13
N ALA A 130 -27.97 2.15 0.44
CA ALA A 130 -28.28 2.16 -0.99
C ALA A 130 -29.52 3.00 -1.30
N GLU A 131 -30.59 2.86 -0.52
CA GLU A 131 -31.82 3.65 -0.66
C GLU A 131 -31.55 5.16 -0.47
N LYS A 132 -30.76 5.52 0.55
CA LYS A 132 -30.36 6.92 0.81
C LYS A 132 -29.49 7.50 -0.30
N LEU A 133 -28.59 6.69 -0.88
CA LEU A 133 -27.78 7.07 -2.03
C LEU A 133 -28.65 7.29 -3.28
N GLU A 134 -29.65 6.44 -3.50
CA GLU A 134 -30.61 6.56 -4.59
C GLU A 134 -31.50 7.80 -4.44
N GLU A 135 -31.96 8.10 -3.23
CA GLU A 135 -32.72 9.32 -2.93
C GLU A 135 -31.89 10.59 -3.23
N ARG A 136 -30.62 10.59 -2.80
CA ARG A 136 -29.70 11.70 -3.08
C ARG A 136 -29.43 11.85 -4.58
N ALA A 137 -29.23 10.74 -5.30
CA ALA A 137 -29.05 10.76 -6.74
C ALA A 137 -30.29 11.30 -7.45
N SER A 138 -31.49 10.92 -7.00
CA SER A 138 -32.76 11.41 -7.52
C SER A 138 -32.94 12.91 -7.29
N THR A 139 -32.60 13.39 -6.10
CA THR A 139 -32.62 14.82 -5.77
C THR A 139 -31.67 15.61 -6.65
N LEU A 140 -30.44 15.12 -6.85
CA LEU A 140 -29.45 15.76 -7.72
C LEU A 140 -29.89 15.79 -9.19
N ARG A 141 -30.48 14.70 -9.70
CA ARG A 141 -31.03 14.68 -11.07
C ARG A 141 -32.14 15.72 -11.24
N LYS A 142 -33.03 15.87 -10.26
CA LYS A 142 -34.10 16.87 -10.27
C LYS A 142 -33.55 18.30 -10.24
N ASP A 143 -32.55 18.58 -9.41
CA ASP A 143 -31.90 19.89 -9.37
C ASP A 143 -31.19 20.22 -10.70
N LEU A 144 -30.51 19.22 -11.29
CA LEU A 144 -29.87 19.36 -12.60
C LEU A 144 -30.89 19.70 -13.70
N GLU A 145 -32.01 19.00 -13.73
CA GLU A 145 -33.08 19.26 -14.69
C GLU A 145 -33.68 20.67 -14.50
N ASN A 146 -33.89 21.09 -13.26
CA ASN A 146 -34.40 22.42 -12.95
C ASN A 146 -33.43 23.53 -13.39
N LYS A 147 -32.13 23.37 -13.10
CA LYS A 147 -31.08 24.30 -13.55
C LYS A 147 -30.98 24.36 -15.07
N ASN A 148 -31.14 23.23 -15.76
CA ASN A 148 -31.14 23.19 -17.22
C ASN A 148 -32.35 23.94 -17.81
N LYS A 149 -33.55 23.77 -17.23
CA LYS A 149 -34.74 24.56 -17.60
C LYS A 149 -34.52 26.06 -17.44
N HIS A 150 -33.91 26.48 -16.33
CA HIS A 150 -33.60 27.89 -16.09
C HIS A 150 -32.58 28.45 -17.11
N LEU A 151 -31.52 27.70 -17.39
CA LEU A 151 -30.55 28.08 -18.44
C LEU A 151 -31.20 28.22 -19.80
N LYS A 152 -32.10 27.30 -20.17
CA LYS A 152 -32.84 27.38 -21.43
C LYS A 152 -33.67 28.66 -21.52
N LEU A 153 -34.37 29.02 -20.44
CA LEU A 153 -35.14 30.27 -20.38
C LEU A 153 -34.25 31.50 -20.56
N LEU A 154 -33.09 31.55 -19.89
CA LEU A 154 -32.13 32.65 -20.06
C LEU A 154 -31.58 32.72 -21.49
N ILE A 155 -31.30 31.57 -22.11
CA ILE A 155 -30.86 31.50 -23.51
C ILE A 155 -31.94 32.02 -24.45
N ASP A 156 -33.20 31.65 -24.23
CA ASP A 156 -34.31 32.08 -25.07
C ASP A 156 -34.56 33.59 -24.92
N GLN A 157 -34.49 34.13 -23.70
CA GLN A 157 -34.55 35.58 -23.44
C GLN A 157 -33.40 36.34 -24.12
N LEU A 158 -32.18 35.80 -24.07
CA LEU A 158 -31.03 36.42 -24.74
C LEU A 158 -31.21 36.43 -26.26
N ARG A 159 -31.73 35.35 -26.84
CA ARG A 159 -32.01 35.25 -28.28
C ARG A 159 -33.09 36.24 -28.72
N GLU A 160 -34.15 36.40 -27.92
CA GLU A 160 -35.19 37.40 -28.15
C GLU A 160 -34.60 38.80 -28.12
N LEU A 161 -33.82 39.13 -27.08
CA LEU A 161 -33.17 40.43 -26.97
C LEU A 161 -32.24 40.73 -28.15
N ILE A 162 -31.44 39.75 -28.59
CA ILE A 162 -30.58 39.89 -29.78
C ILE A 162 -31.44 40.17 -31.02
N THR A 163 -32.56 39.47 -31.16
CA THR A 163 -33.49 39.66 -32.29
C THR A 163 -34.05 41.08 -32.28
N ASP A 164 -34.54 41.54 -31.13
CA ASP A 164 -35.06 42.90 -30.97
C ASP A 164 -33.99 43.93 -31.32
N VAL A 165 -32.79 43.86 -30.72
CA VAL A 165 -31.68 44.77 -31.02
C VAL A 165 -31.34 44.78 -32.52
N SER A 166 -31.36 43.61 -33.16
CA SER A 166 -31.09 43.49 -34.59
C SER A 166 -32.16 44.21 -35.44
N THR A 167 -33.42 44.23 -35.00
CA THR A 167 -34.48 45.00 -35.69
C THR A 167 -34.24 46.51 -35.61
N TRP A 168 -33.70 47.02 -34.49
CA TRP A 168 -33.35 48.44 -34.33
C TRP A 168 -32.08 48.85 -35.10
N GLN A 169 -31.19 47.89 -35.36
CA GLN A 169 -29.93 48.13 -36.09
C GLN A 169 -30.06 47.94 -37.61
N SER A 170 -31.23 47.53 -38.11
CA SER A 170 -31.47 47.44 -39.55
C SER A 170 -31.49 48.85 -40.15
N PRO A 171 -30.61 49.18 -41.12
CA PRO A 171 -30.63 50.49 -41.76
C PRO A 171 -31.97 50.64 -42.50
N VAL A 172 -32.77 51.64 -42.10
CA VAL A 172 -33.87 52.12 -42.95
C VAL A 172 -33.22 52.61 -44.23
N SER A 173 -33.39 51.87 -45.33
CA SER A 173 -33.02 52.36 -46.66
C SER A 173 -33.95 53.52 -46.97
N ILE A 174 -33.43 54.74 -47.00
CA ILE A 174 -34.13 55.95 -47.45
C ILE A 174 -33.96 56.07 -48.96
#